data_AF-A0A958LY22-F1
#
_entry.id   AF-A0A958LY22-F1
#
_cell.length_a   1.000
_cell.length_b   1.000
_cell.length_c   1.000
_cell.angle_alpha   90.00
_cell.angle_beta   90.00
_cell.angle_gamma   90.00
#
_symmetry.space_group_name_H-M   'P 1'
#
loop_
_entity.id
_entity.type
_entity.pdbx_description
1 polymer ?
#
loop_
_entity_poly.entity_id
_entity_poly.type
_entity_poly.pdbx_seq_one_letter_code
_entity_poly.pdbx_strand_id
1 'polypeptide(L)'
;MLESLKYRAKIVTKYLNEMVNVNCQEVQGAMYAFPSIKFSKKAIAAAEKEGKVVDLFYCLEVLKQTGIALVPGSGFRQVPGTYHFRITTLILPEARLE
;
A
#
# COMPACT_ATOMS: atom_id res chain seq x y z
N MET A 1 -20.63 -9.40 10.54
CA MET A 1 -19.29 -8.93 10.91
C MET A 1 -18.21 -9.52 10.00
N LEU A 2 -18.03 -10.85 9.94
CA LEU A 2 -16.99 -11.47 9.10
C LEU A 2 -17.18 -11.22 7.60
N GLU A 3 -18.40 -11.35 7.07
CA GLU A 3 -18.69 -11.09 5.65
C GLU A 3 -18.34 -9.65 5.22
N SER A 4 -18.58 -8.68 6.11
CA SER A 4 -18.21 -7.28 5.88
C SER A 4 -16.68 -7.11 5.79
N LEU A 5 -15.92 -7.75 6.67
CA LEU A 5 -14.45 -7.74 6.60
C LEU A 5 -13.93 -8.39 5.31
N LYS A 6 -14.54 -9.52 4.91
CA LYS A 6 -14.22 -10.23 3.66
C LYS A 6 -14.51 -9.38 2.43
N TYR A 7 -15.65 -8.68 2.43
CA TYR A 7 -16.01 -7.76 1.35
C TYR A 7 -15.00 -6.62 1.22
N ARG A 8 -14.66 -5.93 2.32
CA ARG A 8 -13.67 -4.85 2.32
C ARG A 8 -12.29 -5.34 1.87
N ALA A 9 -11.87 -6.51 2.34
CA ALA A 9 -10.62 -7.14 1.92
C ALA A 9 -10.56 -7.35 0.40
N LYS A 10 -11.64 -7.88 -0.19
CA LYS A 10 -11.75 -8.06 -1.65
C LYS A 10 -11.72 -6.74 -2.41
N ILE A 11 -12.48 -5.75 -1.95
CA ILE A 11 -12.57 -4.43 -2.60
C ILE A 11 -11.22 -3.71 -2.56
N VAL A 12 -10.56 -3.68 -1.40
CA VAL A 12 -9.21 -3.09 -1.27
C VAL A 12 -8.22 -3.80 -2.18
N THR A 13 -8.21 -5.14 -2.18
CA THR A 13 -7.33 -5.92 -3.05
C THR A 13 -7.58 -5.61 -4.53
N LYS A 14 -8.85 -5.53 -4.94
CA LYS A 14 -9.25 -5.19 -6.32
C LYS A 14 -8.71 -3.83 -6.73
N TYR A 15 -9.01 -2.77 -5.97
CA TYR A 15 -8.56 -1.42 -6.31
C TYR A 15 -7.04 -1.27 -6.30
N LEU A 16 -6.35 -1.91 -5.34
CA LEU A 16 -4.88 -1.92 -5.34
C LEU A 16 -4.31 -2.58 -6.60
N ASN A 17 -4.94 -3.63 -7.12
CA ASN A 17 -4.52 -4.30 -8.36
C ASN A 17 -4.90 -3.54 -9.64
N GLU A 18 -5.83 -2.58 -9.58
CA GLU A 18 -6.13 -1.67 -10.69
C GLU A 18 -5.10 -0.52 -10.80
N MET A 19 -4.32 -0.26 -9.74
CA MET A 19 -3.29 0.76 -9.73
C MET A 19 -2.08 0.37 -10.59
N VAL A 20 -1.52 1.34 -11.31
CA VAL A 20 -0.35 1.14 -12.16
C VAL A 20 0.87 0.77 -11.30
N ASN A 21 1.59 -0.29 -11.70
CA ASN A 21 2.79 -0.80 -11.04
C ASN A 21 2.59 -1.34 -9.61
N VAL A 22 1.34 -1.51 -9.18
CA VAL A 22 0.99 -2.10 -7.88
C VAL A 22 0.53 -3.54 -8.09
N ASN A 23 0.95 -4.46 -7.21
CA ASN A 23 0.45 -5.83 -7.17
C ASN A 23 0.17 -6.23 -5.73
N CYS A 24 -1.07 -6.63 -5.44
CA CYS A 24 -1.55 -7.01 -4.13
C CYS A 24 -2.04 -8.46 -4.15
N GLN A 25 -1.49 -9.28 -3.25
CA GLN A 25 -2.02 -10.60 -2.97
C GLN A 25 -3.41 -10.49 -2.31
N GLU A 26 -4.23 -11.54 -2.48
CA GLU A 26 -5.52 -11.61 -1.82
C GLU A 26 -5.36 -11.64 -0.29
N VAL A 27 -6.08 -10.74 0.39
CA VAL A 27 -6.11 -10.73 1.86
C VAL A 27 -7.03 -11.83 2.35
N GLN A 28 -6.44 -12.95 2.77
CA GLN A 28 -7.18 -14.12 3.25
C GLN A 28 -7.62 -14.00 4.72
N GLY A 29 -7.08 -13.03 5.47
CA GLY A 29 -7.38 -12.84 6.90
C GLY A 29 -6.71 -11.59 7.48
N ALA A 30 -6.83 -11.42 8.81
CA ALA A 30 -6.41 -10.21 9.52
C ALA A 30 -7.09 -8.93 8.98
N MET A 31 -6.40 -7.79 9.02
CA MET A 31 -6.96 -6.47 8.71
C MET A 31 -6.01 -5.60 7.85
N TYR A 32 -5.07 -6.24 7.15
CA TYR A 32 -4.01 -5.55 6.42
C TYR A 32 -3.80 -6.16 5.03
N ALA A 33 -3.61 -5.30 4.04
CA ALA A 33 -3.04 -5.65 2.75
C ALA A 33 -1.56 -5.23 2.71
N PHE A 34 -0.75 -5.98 1.94
CA PHE A 34 0.68 -5.71 1.76
C PHE A 34 1.07 -5.71 0.28
N PRO A 35 0.57 -4.75 -0.51
CA PRO A 35 0.91 -4.60 -1.93
C PRO A 35 2.39 -4.31 -2.16
N SER A 36 2.92 -4.85 -3.26
CA SER A 36 4.21 -4.46 -3.80
C SER A 36 4.06 -3.34 -4.84
N ILE A 37 5.04 -2.46 -4.91
CA ILE A 37 5.11 -1.40 -5.92
C ILE A 37 6.43 -1.51 -6.69
N LYS A 38 6.34 -1.45 -8.02
CA LYS A 38 7.52 -1.27 -8.88
C LYS A 38 7.80 0.22 -9.08
N PHE A 39 8.92 0.68 -8.54
CA PHE A 39 9.38 2.06 -8.72
C PHE A 39 10.28 2.20 -9.94
N SER A 40 10.19 3.35 -10.61
CA SER A 40 11.13 3.72 -11.66
C SER A 40 12.50 4.09 -11.06
N LYS A 41 13.58 3.97 -11.84
CA LYS A 41 14.92 4.40 -11.42
C LYS A 41 14.96 5.87 -10.99
N LYS A 42 14.13 6.71 -11.60
CA LYS A 42 14.01 8.14 -11.25
C LYS A 42 13.44 8.33 -9.85
N ALA A 43 12.40 7.57 -9.48
CA ALA A 43 11.79 7.64 -8.15
C ALA A 43 12.76 7.16 -7.06
N ILE A 44 13.51 6.09 -7.34
CA ILE A 44 14.54 5.58 -6.43
C ILE A 44 15.63 6.64 -6.21
N ALA A 45 16.15 7.22 -7.29
CA ALA A 45 17.17 8.27 -7.20
C ALA A 45 16.67 9.54 -6.48
N ALA A 46 15.39 9.90 -6.61
CA ALA A 46 14.80 11.01 -5.88
C ALA A 46 14.75 10.73 -4.37
N ALA A 47 14.35 9.51 -3.98
CA ALA A 47 14.33 9.10 -2.58
C ALA A 47 15.75 9.06 -1.96
N GLU A 48 16.73 8.55 -2.71
CA GLU A 48 18.13 8.51 -2.30
C GLU A 48 18.72 9.90 -2.07
N LYS A 49 18.38 10.88 -2.92
CA LYS A 49 18.80 12.29 -2.73
C LYS A 49 18.31 12.89 -1.42
N GLU A 50 17.18 12.41 -0.91
CA GLU A 50 16.63 12.83 0.38
C GLU A 50 17.05 11.92 1.55
N GLY A 51 17.94 10.95 1.32
CA GLY A 51 18.40 9.99 2.32
C GLY A 51 17.29 9.01 2.78
N LYS A 52 16.28 8.75 1.95
CA LYS A 52 15.14 7.88 2.29
C LYS A 52 15.10 6.65 1.41
N VAL A 53 14.59 5.54 1.96
CA VAL A 53 14.18 4.39 1.15
C VAL A 53 12.96 4.80 0.32
N VAL A 54 12.88 4.32 -0.93
CA VAL A 54 11.84 4.73 -1.88
C VAL A 54 10.41 4.44 -1.41
N ASP A 55 10.20 3.40 -0.60
CA ASP A 55 8.88 3.10 -0.02
C ASP A 55 8.45 4.11 1.05
N LEU A 56 9.37 4.55 1.92
CA LEU A 56 9.14 5.63 2.87
C LEU A 56 8.88 6.95 2.12
N PHE A 57 9.68 7.24 1.11
CA PHE A 57 9.47 8.42 0.26
C PHE A 57 8.06 8.41 -0.36
N TYR A 58 7.64 7.28 -0.95
CA TYR A 58 6.31 7.13 -1.50
C TYR A 58 5.20 7.29 -0.45
N CYS A 59 5.32 6.66 0.72
CA CYS A 59 4.32 6.76 1.78
C CYS A 59 4.16 8.20 2.30
N LEU A 60 5.26 8.96 2.41
CA LEU A 60 5.23 10.36 2.80
C LEU A 60 4.57 11.23 1.72
N GLU A 61 4.86 10.98 0.45
CA GLU A 61 4.22 11.71 -0.65
C GLU A 61 2.71 11.43 -0.74
N VAL A 62 2.29 10.16 -0.56
CA VAL A 62 0.86 9.82 -0.47
C VAL A 62 0.20 10.56 0.68
N LEU A 63 0.83 10.59 1.86
CA LEU A 63 0.29 11.30 3.02
C LEU A 63 0.13 12.80 2.75
N LYS A 64 1.15 13.45 2.17
CA LYS A 64 1.09 14.88 1.85
C LYS A 64 0.01 15.23 0.83
N GLN A 65 -0.18 14.38 -0.18
CA GLN A 65 -1.10 14.68 -1.29
C GLN A 65 -2.54 14.27 -1.03
N THR A 66 -2.76 13.20 -0.27
CA THR A 66 -4.10 12.60 -0.09
C THR A 66 -4.60 12.62 1.35
N GLY A 67 -3.71 12.86 2.32
CA GLY A 67 -4.00 12.69 3.75
C GLY A 67 -4.05 11.23 4.21
N ILE A 68 -3.81 10.26 3.33
CA ILE A 68 -3.83 8.83 3.66
C ILE A 68 -2.49 8.41 4.26
N ALA A 69 -2.51 7.93 5.50
CA ALA A 69 -1.33 7.39 6.17
C ALA A 69 -1.12 5.91 5.81
N LEU A 70 -0.02 5.63 5.12
CA LEU A 70 0.46 4.28 4.82
C LEU A 70 1.66 3.93 5.71
N VAL A 71 1.97 2.64 5.85
CA VAL A 71 3.19 2.20 6.55
C VAL A 71 4.19 1.62 5.54
N PRO A 72 5.45 2.09 5.50
CA PRO A 72 6.42 1.63 4.51
C PRO A 72 6.87 0.18 4.76
N GLY A 73 7.10 -0.57 3.67
CA GLY A 73 7.54 -1.96 3.69
C GLY A 73 8.92 -2.18 4.31
N SER A 74 9.79 -1.17 4.25
CA SER A 74 11.13 -1.17 4.84
C SER A 74 11.14 -1.42 6.35
N GLY A 75 10.04 -1.13 7.05
CA GLY A 75 9.86 -1.49 8.47
C GLY A 75 9.61 -2.97 8.74
N PHE A 76 9.32 -3.78 7.72
CA PHE A 76 8.85 -5.17 7.85
C PHE A 76 9.84 -6.23 7.35
N ARG A 77 11.11 -5.88 7.14
CA ARG A 77 12.15 -6.79 6.60
C ARG A 77 11.74 -7.43 5.25
N GLN A 78 11.36 -6.60 4.28
CA GLN A 78 11.04 -7.05 2.92
C GLN A 78 12.27 -7.60 2.17
N VAL A 79 12.04 -8.39 1.12
CA VAL A 79 13.10 -8.96 0.27
C VAL A 79 13.90 -7.82 -0.40
N PRO A 80 15.24 -7.87 -0.42
CA PRO A 80 16.06 -6.84 -1.06
C PRO A 80 15.66 -6.60 -2.53
N GLY A 81 15.57 -5.33 -2.92
CA GLY A 81 15.14 -4.94 -4.27
C GLY A 81 13.63 -4.94 -4.51
N THR A 82 12.84 -5.34 -3.50
CA THR A 82 11.37 -5.22 -3.53
C THR A 82 10.91 -4.12 -2.59
N TYR A 83 9.78 -3.51 -2.92
CA TYR A 83 9.23 -2.40 -2.15
C TYR A 83 7.73 -2.59 -1.96
N HIS A 84 7.27 -2.32 -0.76
CA HIS A 84 5.89 -2.56 -0.35
C HIS A 84 5.38 -1.42 0.52
N PHE A 85 4.08 -1.43 0.77
CA PHE A 85 3.46 -0.66 1.83
C PHE A 85 2.35 -1.48 2.47
N ARG A 86 2.03 -1.17 3.73
CA ARG A 86 0.90 -1.75 4.45
C ARG A 86 -0.24 -0.74 4.49
N ILE A 87 -1.43 -1.21 4.16
CA ILE A 87 -2.69 -0.47 4.29
C ILE A 87 -3.72 -1.33 5.04
N THR A 88 -4.63 -0.70 5.79
CA THR A 88 -5.69 -1.42 6.50
C THR A 88 -6.89 -1.67 5.61
N THR A 89 -7.55 -2.82 5.79
CA THR A 89 -8.84 -3.13 5.15
C THR A 89 -10.03 -2.62 5.98
N LEU A 90 -9.80 -1.96 7.12
CA LEU A 90 -10.82 -1.38 7.99
C LEU A 90 -11.30 -0.01 7.51
N ILE A 91 -11.51 0.15 6.21
CA ILE A 91 -12.00 1.38 5.60
C ILE A 91 -13.45 1.68 6.03
N LEU A 92 -13.74 2.96 6.29
CA LEU A 92 -15.02 3.49 6.81
C LEU A 92 -15.92 4.05 5.68
N PRO A 93 -17.25 4.00 5.87
CA PRO A 93 -18.10 2.82 5.82
C PRO A 93 -18.30 2.33 4.37
N GLU A 94 -18.76 1.09 4.20
CA GLU A 94 -19.04 0.45 2.89
C GLU A 94 -19.86 1.31 1.92
N ALA A 95 -20.77 2.14 2.44
CA ALA A 95 -21.58 3.08 1.66
C ALA A 95 -20.79 4.15 0.89
N ARG A 96 -19.46 4.26 1.09
CA ARG A 96 -18.57 5.17 0.36
C ARG A 96 -17.62 4.45 -0.60
N LEU A 97 -17.82 3.14 -0.80
CA LEU A 97 -16.98 2.29 -1.64
C LEU A 97 -17.67 1.87 -2.95
N GLU A 98 -18.86 2.39 -3.21
CA GLU A 98 -19.61 2.29 -4.47
C GLU A 98 -19.53 3.60 -5.25
#